data_AF-A0A7S0T2B1-F1
#
_entry.id   AF-A0A7S0T2B1-F1
#
_cell.length_a   1.000
_cell.length_b   1.000
_cell.length_c   1.000
_cell.angle_alpha   90.00
_cell.angle_beta   90.00
_cell.angle_gamma   90.00
#
_symmetry.space_group_name_H-M   'P 1'
#
loop_
_entity.id
_entity.type
_entity.pdbx_description
1 polymer ?
#
loop_
_entity_poly.entity_id
_entity_poly.type
_entity_poly.pdbx_seq_one_letter_code
_entity_poly.pdbx_strand_id
1 'polypeptide(L)'
;VGRLGAFQHGIDIVAAADYFALGSRVNAYTNVADFICGFEVYTRRLLTHLCDVKLGHWERATRELAGRAIATVGRRDPAWVREVALPALLRRALSPALEVRHGATVGAAEALRALHGAGEPCVSDERDGREASISGAA
;
A
#
# COMPACT_ATOMS: atom_id res chain seq x y z
N VAL A 1 6.19 -7.73 -25.37
CA VAL A 1 6.54 -8.04 -23.96
C VAL A 1 5.40 -8.74 -23.20
N GLY A 2 4.15 -8.27 -23.23
CA GLY A 2 3.01 -8.96 -22.55
C GLY A 2 2.42 -10.19 -23.24
N ARG A 3 2.76 -10.46 -24.51
CA ARG A 3 2.23 -11.59 -25.31
C ARG A 3 3.10 -12.85 -25.28
N LEU A 4 4.14 -12.87 -24.44
CA LEU A 4 5.15 -13.95 -24.41
C LEU A 4 4.77 -15.12 -23.49
N GLY A 5 3.54 -15.16 -22.93
CA GLY A 5 3.06 -16.26 -22.09
C GLY A 5 3.72 -16.38 -20.70
N ALA A 6 4.81 -15.65 -20.44
CA ALA A 6 5.59 -15.73 -19.20
C ALA A 6 5.01 -14.95 -18.00
N PHE A 7 4.02 -14.08 -18.24
CA PHE A 7 3.42 -13.22 -17.21
C PHE A 7 1.92 -13.48 -17.10
N GLN A 8 1.46 -13.87 -15.91
CA GLN A 8 0.05 -14.13 -15.64
C GLN A 8 -0.76 -12.85 -15.90
N HIS A 9 -1.85 -12.93 -16.68
CA HIS A 9 -2.66 -11.76 -17.08
C HIS A 9 -1.89 -10.69 -17.89
N GLY A 10 -0.77 -11.04 -18.52
CA GLY A 10 0.10 -10.07 -19.20
C GLY A 10 -0.54 -9.32 -20.37
N ILE A 11 -1.54 -9.90 -21.05
CA ILE A 11 -2.28 -9.21 -22.12
C ILE A 11 -3.17 -8.12 -21.53
N ASP A 12 -3.94 -8.45 -20.49
CA ASP A 12 -4.85 -7.51 -19.82
C ASP A 12 -4.07 -6.35 -19.18
N ILE A 13 -2.93 -6.65 -18.57
CA ILE A 13 -2.05 -5.65 -17.97
C ILE A 13 -1.48 -4.72 -19.03
N VAL A 14 -0.97 -5.24 -20.16
CA VAL A 14 -0.40 -4.37 -21.21
C VAL A 14 -1.50 -3.56 -21.92
N ALA A 15 -2.71 -4.10 -22.02
CA ALA A 15 -3.85 -3.35 -22.55
C ALA A 15 -4.26 -2.21 -21.62
N ALA A 16 -4.32 -2.45 -20.30
CA ALA A 16 -4.70 -1.44 -19.32
C ALA A 16 -3.59 -0.42 -19.01
N ALA A 17 -2.33 -0.83 -19.12
CA ALA A 17 -1.15 -0.01 -18.89
C ALA A 17 -0.56 0.51 -20.21
N ASP A 18 -1.42 1.02 -21.09
CA ASP A 18 -1.01 1.63 -22.34
C ASP A 18 -0.31 2.99 -22.13
N TYR A 19 0.28 3.52 -23.22
CA TYR A 19 1.03 4.78 -23.20
C TYR A 19 0.20 5.97 -22.69
N PHE A 20 -1.09 6.06 -23.03
CA PHE A 20 -1.95 7.17 -22.62
C PHE A 20 -2.37 7.02 -21.16
N ALA A 21 -2.71 5.81 -20.73
CA ALA A 21 -3.06 5.51 -19.36
C ALA A 21 -1.90 5.80 -18.39
N LEU A 22 -0.66 5.47 -18.80
CA LEU A 22 0.55 5.73 -18.02
C LEU A 22 1.10 7.16 -18.16
N GLY A 23 0.75 7.87 -19.24
CA GLY A 23 1.17 9.25 -19.48
C GLY A 23 0.67 10.22 -18.41
N SER A 24 -0.52 9.96 -17.85
CA SER A 24 -1.01 10.67 -16.67
C SER A 24 -0.52 9.97 -15.39
N ARG A 25 0.44 10.60 -14.68
CA ARG A 25 0.93 10.12 -13.38
C ARG A 25 -0.20 9.90 -12.37
N VAL A 26 -1.23 10.75 -12.39
CA VAL A 26 -2.38 10.59 -11.50
C VAL A 26 -3.11 9.29 -11.83
N ASN A 27 -3.49 9.11 -13.10
CA ASN A 27 -4.19 7.91 -13.56
C ASN A 27 -3.38 6.63 -13.34
N ALA A 28 -2.08 6.67 -13.60
CA ALA A 28 -1.18 5.53 -13.41
C ALA A 28 -1.17 5.04 -11.96
N TYR A 29 -1.09 5.97 -11.00
CA TYR A 29 -0.99 5.62 -9.57
C TYR A 29 -2.34 5.32 -8.92
N THR A 30 -3.45 5.88 -9.40
CA THR A 30 -4.76 5.67 -8.78
C THR A 30 -5.57 4.57 -9.45
N ASN A 31 -5.63 4.56 -10.79
CA ASN A 31 -6.57 3.70 -11.53
C ASN A 31 -5.86 2.48 -12.10
N VAL A 32 -4.72 2.68 -12.78
CA VAL A 32 -3.98 1.56 -13.41
C VAL A 32 -3.35 0.66 -12.35
N ALA A 33 -2.72 1.26 -11.32
CA ALA A 33 -2.20 0.53 -10.18
C ALA A 33 -3.29 -0.31 -9.48
N ASP A 34 -4.49 0.26 -9.32
CA ASP A 34 -5.62 -0.46 -8.74
C ASP A 34 -6.05 -1.62 -9.64
N PHE A 35 -6.22 -1.39 -10.95
CA PHE A 35 -6.55 -2.46 -11.89
C PHE A 35 -5.56 -3.63 -11.83
N ILE A 36 -4.25 -3.34 -11.86
CA ILE A 36 -3.20 -4.38 -11.82
C ILE A 36 -3.26 -5.17 -10.51
N CYS A 37 -3.49 -4.52 -9.38
CA CYS A 37 -3.60 -5.21 -8.09
C CYS A 37 -4.93 -5.96 -7.92
N GLY A 38 -5.88 -5.84 -8.86
CA GLY A 38 -6.97 -6.79 -8.98
C GLY A 38 -6.48 -8.22 -9.25
N PHE A 39 -5.26 -8.37 -9.78
CA PHE A 39 -4.55 -9.63 -9.87
C PHE A 39 -3.62 -9.79 -8.66
N GLU A 40 -4.03 -10.60 -7.69
CA GLU A 40 -3.38 -10.75 -6.36
C GLU A 40 -1.86 -10.99 -6.43
N VAL A 41 -1.39 -11.69 -7.46
CA VAL A 41 0.03 -11.97 -7.72
C VAL A 41 0.89 -10.70 -7.77
N TYR A 42 0.33 -9.57 -8.19
CA TYR A 42 1.07 -8.31 -8.34
C TYR A 42 0.92 -7.37 -7.14
N THR A 43 -0.08 -7.57 -6.29
CA THR A 43 -0.45 -6.65 -5.19
C THR A 43 0.71 -6.38 -4.24
N ARG A 44 1.29 -7.43 -3.65
CA ARG A 44 2.40 -7.30 -2.69
C ARG A 44 3.63 -6.67 -3.32
N ARG A 45 3.94 -7.02 -4.57
CA ARG A 45 5.13 -6.52 -5.26
C ARG A 45 4.99 -5.03 -5.58
N LEU A 46 3.80 -4.60 -5.99
CA LEU A 46 3.50 -3.19 -6.22
C LEU A 46 3.54 -2.39 -4.91
N LEU A 47 2.90 -2.90 -3.85
CA LEU A 47 2.91 -2.26 -2.54
C LEU A 47 4.33 -2.10 -1.98
N THR A 48 5.16 -3.14 -2.11
CA THR A 48 6.58 -3.09 -1.71
C THR A 48 7.32 -2.00 -2.50
N HIS A 49 7.12 -1.94 -3.83
CA HIS A 49 7.76 -0.93 -4.66
C HIS A 49 7.31 0.50 -4.33
N LEU A 50 6.03 0.69 -4.02
CA LEU A 50 5.50 1.98 -3.57
C LEU A 50 6.19 2.40 -2.26
N CYS A 51 6.29 1.49 -1.29
CA CYS A 51 6.88 1.77 0.03
C CYS A 51 8.39 2.03 -0.02
N ASP A 52 9.13 1.23 -0.78
CA ASP A 52 10.60 1.24 -0.76
C ASP A 52 11.22 2.19 -1.77
N VAL A 53 10.54 2.44 -2.89
CA VAL A 53 11.09 3.25 -3.98
C VAL A 53 10.32 4.55 -4.15
N LYS A 54 8.99 4.49 -4.31
CA LYS A 54 8.23 5.69 -4.71
C LYS A 54 8.02 6.69 -3.58
N LEU A 55 7.86 6.23 -2.34
CA LEU A 55 7.83 7.13 -1.19
C LEU A 55 9.18 7.81 -0.91
N GLY A 56 10.30 7.22 -1.34
CA GLY A 56 11.62 7.84 -1.23
C GLY A 56 12.00 8.77 -2.40
N HIS A 57 11.09 8.98 -3.36
CA HIS A 57 11.39 9.77 -4.55
C HIS A 57 11.69 11.24 -4.21
N TRP A 58 12.59 11.89 -4.95
CA TRP A 58 13.02 13.27 -4.68
C TRP A 58 11.88 14.29 -4.86
N GLU A 59 11.00 14.11 -5.84
CA GLU A 59 9.81 14.94 -6.03
C GLU A 59 8.69 14.66 -5.01
N ARG A 60 8.21 15.71 -4.35
CA ARG A 60 7.07 15.65 -3.44
C ARG A 60 5.79 15.10 -4.08
N ALA A 61 5.44 15.58 -5.28
CA ALA A 61 4.20 15.19 -5.96
C ALA A 61 4.14 13.66 -6.23
N THR A 62 5.29 13.06 -6.55
CA THR A 62 5.40 11.62 -6.76
C THR A 62 5.22 10.85 -5.46
N ARG A 63 5.76 11.35 -4.33
CA ARG A 63 5.53 10.74 -3.00
C ARG A 63 4.06 10.79 -2.59
N GLU A 64 3.38 11.91 -2.84
CA GLU A 64 1.95 12.05 -2.53
C GLU A 64 1.08 11.14 -3.40
N LEU A 65 1.44 10.97 -4.68
CA LEU A 65 0.78 9.99 -5.56
C LEU A 65 1.00 8.56 -5.09
N ALA A 66 2.21 8.23 -4.64
CA ALA A 66 2.52 6.91 -4.08
C ALA A 66 1.73 6.64 -2.80
N GLY A 67 1.59 7.62 -1.93
CA GLY A 67 0.70 7.53 -0.75
C GLY A 67 -0.75 7.22 -1.15
N ARG A 68 -1.32 8.00 -2.08
CA ARG A 68 -2.69 7.74 -2.57
C ARG A 68 -2.84 6.34 -3.18
N ALA A 69 -1.83 5.86 -3.91
CA ALA A 69 -1.81 4.51 -4.45
C ALA A 69 -1.83 3.46 -3.33
N ILE A 70 -1.07 3.66 -2.25
CA ILE A 70 -1.07 2.79 -1.07
C ILE A 70 -2.45 2.74 -0.41
N ALA A 71 -3.16 3.87 -0.27
CA ALA A 71 -4.53 3.86 0.26
C ALA A 71 -5.49 3.04 -0.60
N THR A 72 -5.39 3.15 -1.93
CA THR A 72 -6.29 2.43 -2.84
C THR A 72 -5.96 0.94 -2.88
N VAL A 73 -4.69 0.59 -3.15
CA VAL A 73 -4.20 -0.78 -3.34
C VAL A 73 -4.08 -1.53 -2.02
N GLY A 74 -3.68 -0.86 -0.94
CA GLY A 74 -3.43 -1.48 0.36
C GLY A 74 -4.66 -2.13 0.96
N ARG A 75 -5.87 -1.69 0.58
CA ARG A 75 -7.14 -2.33 0.97
C ARG A 75 -7.27 -3.79 0.50
N ARG A 76 -6.50 -4.19 -0.52
CA ARG A 76 -6.50 -5.57 -1.03
C ARG A 76 -5.66 -6.54 -0.22
N ASP A 77 -4.70 -6.05 0.56
CA ASP A 77 -3.89 -6.87 1.47
C ASP A 77 -3.67 -6.11 2.80
N PRO A 78 -4.74 -5.93 3.59
CA PRO A 78 -4.66 -5.15 4.82
C PRO A 78 -3.75 -5.81 5.86
N ALA A 79 -3.65 -7.14 5.88
CA ALA A 79 -2.74 -7.87 6.74
C ALA A 79 -1.27 -7.47 6.48
N TRP A 80 -0.84 -7.48 5.20
CA TRP A 80 0.50 -7.03 4.84
C TRP A 80 0.73 -5.55 5.16
N VAL A 81 -0.26 -4.70 4.92
CA VAL A 81 -0.18 -3.27 5.27
C VAL A 81 0.05 -3.07 6.76
N ARG A 82 -0.69 -3.79 7.61
CA ARG A 82 -0.57 -3.73 9.07
C ARG A 82 0.76 -4.28 9.57
N GLU A 83 1.17 -5.45 9.09
CA GLU A 83 2.28 -6.21 9.66
C GLU A 83 3.64 -5.79 9.09
N VAL A 84 3.67 -5.32 7.85
CA VAL A 84 4.92 -5.02 7.13
C VAL A 84 5.05 -3.54 6.83
N ALA A 85 4.08 -2.97 6.11
CA ALA A 85 4.20 -1.60 5.60
C ALA A 85 4.21 -0.57 6.73
N LEU A 86 3.18 -0.59 7.58
CA LEU A 86 2.99 0.42 8.61
C LEU A 86 4.16 0.50 9.60
N PRO A 87 4.68 -0.62 10.17
CA PRO A 87 5.85 -0.59 11.06
C PRO A 87 7.13 -0.10 10.36
N ALA A 88 7.32 -0.43 9.09
CA ALA A 88 8.46 0.06 8.30
C ALA A 88 8.37 1.56 8.04
N LEU A 89 7.19 2.06 7.69
CA LEU A 89 6.92 3.47 7.44
C LEU A 89 7.08 4.31 8.72
N LEU A 90 6.55 3.85 9.85
CA LEU A 90 6.70 4.56 11.12
C LEU A 90 8.17 4.71 11.53
N ARG A 91 9.00 3.69 11.33
CA ARG A 91 10.46 3.81 11.55
C ARG A 91 11.11 4.81 10.60
N ARG A 92 10.76 4.78 9.32
CA ARG A 92 11.30 5.72 8.31
C ARG A 92 10.84 7.16 8.53
N ALA A 93 9.68 7.38 9.16
CA ALA A 93 9.19 8.70 9.51
C ALA A 93 10.08 9.43 10.54
N LEU A 94 10.98 8.71 11.23
CA LEU A 94 11.98 9.28 12.13
C LEU A 94 13.34 9.52 11.46
N SER A 95 13.46 9.27 10.16
CA SER A 95 14.71 9.48 9.43
C SER A 95 15.13 10.96 9.42
N PRO A 96 16.44 11.28 9.51
CA PRO A 96 16.93 12.66 9.35
C PRO A 96 16.73 13.19 7.91
N ALA A 97 16.73 12.30 6.91
CA ALA A 97 16.51 12.65 5.51
C ALA A 97 15.06 13.11 5.28
N LEU A 98 14.88 14.32 4.74
CA LEU A 98 13.57 14.98 4.63
C LEU A 98 12.64 14.23 3.67
N GLU A 99 13.16 13.79 2.53
CA GLU A 99 12.43 13.06 1.51
C GLU A 99 11.92 11.71 2.03
N VAL A 100 12.76 10.99 2.78
CA VAL A 100 12.40 9.72 3.42
C VAL A 100 11.35 9.95 4.50
N ARG A 101 11.57 10.94 5.37
CA ARG A 101 10.64 11.28 6.45
C ARG A 101 9.28 11.70 5.90
N HIS A 102 9.24 12.65 4.98
CA HIS A 102 8.00 13.12 4.35
C HIS A 102 7.26 11.97 3.67
N GLY A 103 7.97 11.18 2.85
CA GLY A 103 7.38 10.03 2.16
C GLY A 103 6.79 9.02 3.13
N ALA A 104 7.53 8.68 4.18
CA ALA A 104 7.10 7.74 5.20
C ALA A 104 5.89 8.25 6.01
N THR A 105 5.86 9.54 6.38
CA THR A 105 4.70 10.13 7.07
C THR A 105 3.44 10.08 6.19
N VAL A 106 3.56 10.47 4.92
CA VAL A 106 2.43 10.39 3.96
C VAL A 106 2.00 8.94 3.75
N GLY A 107 2.95 8.03 3.56
CA GLY A 107 2.68 6.61 3.39
C GLY A 107 1.99 5.99 4.61
N ALA A 108 2.40 6.33 5.83
CA ALA A 108 1.79 5.83 7.06
C ALA A 108 0.34 6.32 7.20
N ALA A 109 0.07 7.59 6.91
CA ALA A 109 -1.29 8.12 6.92
C ALA A 109 -2.21 7.39 5.92
N GLU A 110 -1.73 7.16 4.71
CA GLU A 110 -2.50 6.47 3.67
C GLU A 110 -2.61 4.96 3.92
N ALA A 111 -1.62 4.34 4.56
CA ALA A 111 -1.70 2.96 5.05
C ALA A 111 -2.78 2.80 6.12
N LEU A 112 -2.85 3.72 7.09
CA LEU A 112 -3.92 3.73 8.10
C LEU A 112 -5.30 3.92 7.45
N ARG A 113 -5.40 4.77 6.43
CA ARG A 113 -6.62 4.96 5.65
C ARG A 113 -7.01 3.69 4.89
N ALA A 114 -6.04 2.93 4.36
CA ALA A 114 -6.30 1.63 3.76
C ALA A 114 -6.88 0.63 4.77
N LEU A 115 -6.28 0.53 5.96
CA LEU A 115 -6.76 -0.36 7.03
C LEU A 115 -8.18 0.01 7.48
N HIS A 116 -8.42 1.30 7.72
CA HIS A 116 -9.75 1.80 8.07
C HIS A 116 -10.78 1.49 6.98
N GLY A 117 -10.44 1.72 5.72
CA GLY A 117 -11.32 1.40 4.58
C GLY A 117 -11.58 -0.09 4.38
N ALA A 118 -10.72 -0.97 4.93
CA ALA A 118 -10.90 -2.41 4.94
C ALA A 118 -11.62 -2.93 6.20
N GLY A 119 -11.91 -2.06 7.18
CA GLY A 119 -12.49 -2.46 8.46
C GLY A 119 -11.52 -3.18 9.40
N GLU A 120 -10.21 -3.12 9.13
CA GLU A 120 -9.18 -3.80 9.89
C GLU A 120 -8.57 -2.87 10.95
N PRO A 121 -8.47 -3.29 12.22
CA PRO A 121 -7.86 -2.47 13.25
C PRO A 121 -6.34 -2.36 13.04
N CYS A 122 -5.78 -1.20 13.38
CA CYS A 122 -4.34 -0.96 13.27
C CYS A 122 -3.52 -1.73 14.31
N VAL A 123 -4.14 -2.04 15.44
CA VAL A 123 -3.56 -2.84 16.54
C VAL A 123 -4.40 -4.09 16.69
N SER A 124 -3.75 -5.25 16.76
CA SER A 124 -4.40 -6.49 17.15
C SER A 124 -4.90 -6.34 18.58
N ASP A 125 -6.21 -6.30 18.80
CA ASP A 125 -6.76 -6.16 20.15
C ASP A 125 -6.47 -7.44 20.95
N GLU A 126 -5.39 -7.44 21.74
CA GLU A 126 -5.12 -8.48 22.74
C GLU A 126 -6.08 -8.42 23.95
N ARG A 127 -7.07 -7.50 23.93
CA ARG A 127 -7.96 -7.24 25.07
C ARG A 127 -9.09 -8.24 25.24
N ASP A 128 -9.45 -9.01 24.21
CA ASP A 128 -10.59 -9.93 24.25
C ASP A 128 -10.36 -11.15 25.16
N GLY A 129 -9.09 -11.48 25.48
CA GLY A 129 -8.74 -12.58 26.39
C GLY A 129 -8.68 -12.21 27.89
N ARG A 130 -8.64 -10.92 28.23
CA ARG A 130 -8.52 -10.48 29.64
C ARG A 130 -9.86 -10.25 30.32
N GLU A 131 -10.92 -9.95 29.56
CA GLU A 131 -12.27 -9.76 30.14
C GLU A 131 -12.96 -11.09 30.47
N ALA A 132 -12.68 -12.16 29.71
CA ALA A 132 -13.23 -13.50 29.97
C ALA A 132 -12.70 -14.15 31.27
N SER A 133 -11.53 -13.72 31.77
CA SER A 133 -10.90 -14.31 32.96
C SER A 133 -11.40 -13.71 34.29
N ILE A 134 -12.14 -12.59 34.25
CA ILE A 134 -12.62 -11.89 35.46
C ILE A 134 -14.09 -12.23 35.76
N SER A 135 -14.85 -12.74 34.78
CA SER A 135 -16.26 -13.12 34.93
C SER A 135 -16.47 -14.52 35.58
N GLY A 136 -15.40 -15.30 35.80
CA GLY A 136 -15.48 -16.65 36.38
C GLY A 136 -15.23 -16.76 37.88
N ALA A 137 -15.14 -15.65 38.61
CA ALA A 137 -14.72 -15.62 40.02
C ALA A 137 -15.73 -14.95 40.99
N ALA A 138 -17.03 -14.95 40.65
CA ALA A 138 -18.09 -14.48 41.54
C ALA A 138 -19.18 -15.55 41.73
#